data_AF-A0A3B6THR9-F1
#
_entry.id   AF-A0A3B6THR9-F1
#
_cell.length_a   1.000
_cell.length_b   1.000
_cell.length_c   1.000
_cell.angle_alpha   90.00
_cell.angle_beta   90.00
_cell.angle_gamma   90.00
#
_symmetry.space_group_name_H-M   'P 1'
#
loop_
_entity.id
_entity.type
_entity.pdbx_description
1 polymer ?
#
loop_
_entity_poly.entity_id
_entity_poly.type
_entity_poly.pdbx_seq_one_letter_code
_entity_poly.pdbx_strand_id
1 'polypeptide(L)'
;MAAMCRAAARQLVDRAVGSRAAHTSAGSKKIVGVFYQAGEYADKNPNFVGCVEGALGIRDWLESKGHHYIVTDDKEGLNSELEKHIEDMHVLITTPFHPAYVTAERIKKAKNLELLLTAGIGSDHIDLPAAAAAGLTVAEVTGSNTVSVAEDELMRILILLRNFLPGYQQVVKGEWNVAGIAHRAYDLEGKTVGTVGAGRIGRLLLQRLKPFNCNLLYHDRLQINPELEKEIGAKFEEDLDAMLPKCDVIVINTPLTEKTRFLFITLGSFPLSSSNIQFSKFCLVLSSEACSTKKRLQR
;
A
#
# COMPACT_ATOMS: atom_id res chain seq x y z
N MET A 1 -2.79 5.00 36.45
CA MET A 1 -3.30 4.19 35.31
C MET A 1 -2.27 4.02 34.19
N ALA A 2 -1.73 5.10 33.60
CA ALA A 2 -0.77 5.02 32.48
C ALA A 2 0.59 4.34 32.79
N ALA A 3 1.01 4.29 34.06
CA ALA A 3 2.23 3.58 34.49
C ALA A 3 2.01 2.06 34.62
N MET A 4 0.83 1.62 35.07
CA MET A 4 0.46 0.20 35.16
C MET A 4 0.28 -0.43 33.77
N CYS A 5 -0.25 0.31 32.79
CA CYS A 5 -0.34 -0.18 31.41
C CYS A 5 1.04 -0.39 30.76
N ARG A 6 2.05 0.43 31.10
CA ARG A 6 3.42 0.25 30.60
C ARG A 6 4.12 -0.97 31.22
N ALA A 7 3.86 -1.25 32.49
CA ALA A 7 4.39 -2.44 33.16
C ALA A 7 3.73 -3.74 32.64
N ALA A 8 2.42 -3.72 32.40
CA ALA A 8 1.68 -4.84 31.83
C ALA A 8 2.07 -5.13 30.37
N ALA A 9 2.33 -4.08 29.57
CA ALA A 9 2.83 -4.24 28.20
C ALA A 9 4.24 -4.85 28.16
N ARG A 10 5.13 -4.48 29.10
CA ARG A 10 6.47 -5.09 29.24
C ARG A 10 6.39 -6.58 29.60
N GLN A 11 5.55 -6.93 30.58
CA GLN A 11 5.36 -8.34 30.97
C GLN A 11 4.71 -9.21 29.89
N LEU A 12 3.87 -8.63 29.03
CA LEU A 12 3.25 -9.34 27.90
C LEU A 12 4.25 -9.57 26.75
N VAL A 13 5.16 -8.63 26.49
CA VAL A 13 6.27 -8.82 25.54
C VAL A 13 7.22 -9.90 26.05
N ASP A 14 7.57 -9.89 27.33
CA ASP A 14 8.47 -10.90 27.92
C ASP A 14 7.86 -12.32 27.97
N ARG A 15 6.53 -12.46 28.00
CA ARG A 15 5.84 -13.76 28.03
C ARG A 15 5.48 -14.32 26.64
N ALA A 16 5.36 -13.48 25.61
CA ALA A 16 5.04 -13.91 24.25
C ALA A 16 6.27 -14.37 23.46
N VAL A 17 7.47 -13.99 23.90
CA VAL A 17 8.73 -14.52 23.38
C VAL A 17 9.02 -15.84 24.09
N GLY A 18 8.35 -16.91 23.64
CA GLY A 18 8.87 -18.25 23.86
C GLY A 18 10.32 -18.26 23.38
N SER A 19 11.22 -18.77 24.21
CA SER A 19 12.67 -18.83 24.00
C SER A 19 13.07 -19.70 22.80
N ARG A 20 12.68 -19.29 21.59
CA ARG A 20 13.56 -19.50 20.45
C ARG A 20 14.73 -18.58 20.73
N ALA A 21 15.85 -19.16 21.15
CA ALA A 21 17.12 -18.47 21.06
C ALA A 21 17.14 -17.85 19.66
N ALA A 22 17.16 -16.52 19.56
CA ALA A 22 17.48 -15.87 18.31
C ALA A 22 18.83 -16.47 17.93
N HIS A 23 18.85 -17.33 16.91
CA HIS A 23 20.10 -17.82 16.37
C HIS A 23 20.79 -16.58 15.82
N THR A 24 21.60 -15.92 16.65
CA THR A 24 22.59 -14.97 16.17
C THR A 24 23.50 -15.80 15.29
N SER A 25 23.30 -15.74 13.97
CA SER A 25 24.30 -16.28 13.06
C SER A 25 25.60 -15.56 13.41
N ALA A 26 26.58 -16.29 13.92
CA ALA A 26 27.87 -15.71 14.23
C ALA A 26 28.49 -15.22 12.92
N GLY A 27 28.56 -13.91 12.71
CA GLY A 27 29.17 -13.31 11.52
C GLY A 27 28.64 -11.92 11.18
N SER A 28 29.50 -11.10 10.59
CA SER A 28 29.09 -9.88 9.90
C SER A 28 28.10 -10.24 8.77
N LYS A 29 27.14 -9.36 8.51
CA LYS A 29 26.13 -9.54 7.47
C LYS A 29 26.20 -8.35 6.53
N LYS A 30 25.92 -8.60 5.25
CA LYS A 30 25.79 -7.57 4.22
C LYS A 30 24.31 -7.28 3.98
N ILE A 31 23.87 -6.10 4.37
CA ILE A 31 22.52 -5.60 4.19
C ILE A 31 22.55 -4.60 3.05
N VAL A 32 21.62 -4.74 2.10
CA VAL A 32 21.43 -3.82 0.99
C VAL A 32 20.06 -3.17 1.14
N GLY A 33 20.00 -1.84 1.21
CA GLY A 33 18.78 -1.06 1.19
C GLY A 33 18.55 -0.40 -0.16
N VAL A 34 17.38 -0.60 -0.76
CA VAL A 34 16.98 0.07 -2.00
C VAL A 34 15.84 1.04 -1.71
N PHE A 35 16.11 2.33 -1.92
CA PHE A 35 15.17 3.43 -1.67
C PHE A 35 15.29 4.47 -2.80
N TYR A 36 14.34 5.39 -2.90
CA TYR A 36 14.47 6.54 -3.82
C TYR A 36 15.40 7.61 -3.23
N GLN A 37 16.01 8.43 -4.10
CA GLN A 37 16.75 9.62 -3.67
C GLN A 37 15.80 10.75 -3.27
N ALA A 38 16.08 11.40 -2.14
CA ALA A 38 15.35 12.59 -1.71
C ALA A 38 16.08 13.90 -2.06
N GLY A 39 17.40 13.86 -2.30
CA GLY A 39 18.21 15.05 -2.55
C GLY A 39 18.04 16.09 -1.43
N GLU A 40 17.86 17.36 -1.81
CA GLU A 40 17.70 18.46 -0.84
C GLU A 40 16.52 18.30 0.14
N TYR A 41 15.55 17.43 -0.15
CA TYR A 41 14.42 17.21 0.74
C TYR A 41 14.79 16.41 1.99
N ALA A 42 15.86 15.59 1.95
CA ALA A 42 16.36 14.89 3.12
C ALA A 42 16.92 15.89 4.16
N ASP A 43 17.64 16.92 3.70
CA ASP A 43 18.18 17.97 4.57
C ASP A 43 17.06 18.83 5.18
N LYS A 44 16.02 19.11 4.39
CA LYS A 44 14.85 19.90 4.84
C LYS A 44 14.01 19.15 5.88
N ASN A 45 13.99 17.82 5.85
CA ASN A 45 13.26 17.00 6.80
C ASN A 45 14.07 15.79 7.27
N PRO A 46 14.79 15.90 8.40
CA PRO A 46 15.58 14.81 8.96
C PRO A 46 14.78 13.56 9.34
N ASN A 47 13.46 13.67 9.47
CA ASN A 47 12.58 12.51 9.73
C ASN A 47 12.21 11.76 8.44
N PHE A 48 12.68 12.23 7.27
CA PHE A 48 12.45 11.57 5.99
C PHE A 48 13.39 10.36 5.85
N VAL A 49 13.10 9.30 6.60
CA VAL A 49 13.98 8.13 6.69
C VAL A 49 13.84 7.15 5.53
N GLY A 50 12.77 7.27 4.71
CA GLY A 50 12.44 6.34 3.62
C GLY A 50 13.20 6.55 2.30
N CYS A 51 14.31 7.30 2.32
CA CYS A 51 15.13 7.62 1.15
C CYS A 51 16.57 7.11 1.32
N VAL A 52 17.39 7.24 0.26
CA VAL A 52 18.81 6.86 0.29
C VAL A 52 19.58 7.58 1.40
N GLU A 53 19.38 8.89 1.53
CA GLU A 53 20.08 9.75 2.50
C GLU A 53 19.67 9.43 3.95
N GLY A 54 18.38 9.15 4.15
CA GLY A 54 17.82 8.80 5.46
C GLY A 54 18.09 7.36 5.88
N ALA A 55 18.22 6.43 4.93
CA ALA A 55 18.61 5.03 5.14
C ALA A 55 17.88 4.34 6.31
N LEU A 56 16.58 4.60 6.45
CA LEU A 56 15.70 4.20 7.56
C LEU A 56 16.15 4.62 8.96
N GLY A 57 17.20 5.42 9.10
CA GLY A 57 17.80 5.78 10.38
C GLY A 57 18.49 4.60 11.09
N ILE A 58 18.88 3.54 10.36
CA ILE A 58 19.41 2.30 10.96
C ILE A 58 20.91 2.06 10.72
N ARG A 59 21.59 2.96 10.00
CA ARG A 59 23.02 2.80 9.65
C ARG A 59 23.90 2.61 10.88
N ASP A 60 23.89 3.58 11.78
CA ASP A 60 24.73 3.56 12.99
C ASP A 60 24.46 2.30 13.83
N TRP A 61 23.19 1.88 13.92
CA TRP A 61 22.81 0.68 14.64
C TRP A 61 23.39 -0.58 13.98
N LEU A 62 23.26 -0.76 12.66
CA LEU A 62 23.80 -1.91 11.94
C LEU A 62 25.34 -1.95 12.02
N GLU A 63 26.00 -0.83 11.80
CA GLU A 63 27.46 -0.73 11.81
C GLU A 63 28.02 -0.97 13.23
N SER A 64 27.34 -0.50 14.29
CA SER A 64 27.71 -0.79 15.69
C SER A 64 27.67 -2.28 16.04
N LYS A 65 26.95 -3.10 15.27
CA LYS A 65 26.89 -4.56 15.39
C LYS A 65 27.89 -5.28 14.47
N GLY A 66 28.71 -4.53 13.73
CA GLY A 66 29.69 -5.06 12.79
C GLY A 66 29.10 -5.52 11.46
N HIS A 67 27.88 -5.10 11.11
CA HIS A 67 27.27 -5.38 9.81
C HIS A 67 27.63 -4.29 8.78
N HIS A 68 27.60 -4.65 7.49
CA HIS A 68 27.80 -3.72 6.39
C HIS A 68 26.46 -3.31 5.80
N TYR A 69 26.18 -2.01 5.75
CA TYR A 69 24.94 -1.48 5.18
C TYR A 69 25.20 -0.65 3.93
N ILE A 70 24.88 -1.23 2.77
CA ILE A 70 24.92 -0.54 1.48
C ILE A 70 23.52 0.00 1.18
N VAL A 71 23.45 1.24 0.70
CA VAL A 71 22.18 1.87 0.34
C VAL A 71 22.30 2.46 -1.06
N THR A 72 21.31 2.22 -1.91
CA THR A 72 21.31 2.69 -3.30
C THR A 72 19.90 2.93 -3.81
N ASP A 73 19.74 3.83 -4.78
CA ASP A 73 18.55 3.93 -5.64
C ASP A 73 18.73 3.23 -6.99
N ASP A 74 19.96 2.90 -7.36
CA ASP A 74 20.32 2.31 -8.65
C ASP A 74 20.03 0.79 -8.68
N LYS A 75 18.79 0.48 -9.08
CA LYS A 75 18.20 -0.86 -9.04
C LYS A 75 17.91 -1.49 -10.40
N GLU A 76 18.10 -0.75 -11.49
CA GLU A 76 17.69 -1.14 -12.85
C GLU A 76 18.87 -1.25 -13.82
N GLY A 77 18.83 -2.26 -14.68
CA GLY A 77 19.89 -2.54 -15.64
C GLY A 77 20.93 -3.53 -15.11
N LEU A 78 21.66 -4.18 -16.02
CA LEU A 78 22.60 -5.25 -15.70
C LEU A 78 23.83 -4.79 -14.90
N ASN A 79 24.13 -3.49 -14.93
CA ASN A 79 25.30 -2.89 -14.28
C ASN A 79 24.91 -2.01 -13.08
N SER A 80 23.66 -2.11 -12.61
CA SER A 80 23.17 -1.29 -11.51
C SER A 80 23.94 -1.57 -10.22
N GLU A 81 23.99 -0.60 -9.30
CA GLU A 81 24.62 -0.79 -7.99
C GLU A 81 24.02 -1.96 -7.22
N LEU A 82 22.70 -2.17 -7.30
CA LEU A 82 22.05 -3.35 -6.75
C LEU A 82 22.65 -4.66 -7.30
N GLU A 83 22.81 -4.80 -8.62
CA GLU A 83 23.31 -6.03 -9.25
C GLU A 83 24.72 -6.41 -8.75
N LYS A 84 25.56 -5.42 -8.42
CA LYS A 84 26.91 -5.63 -7.86
C LYS A 84 26.91 -6.29 -6.47
N HIS A 85 25.76 -6.36 -5.81
CA HIS A 85 25.64 -6.90 -4.46
C HIS A 85 24.67 -8.07 -4.35
N ILE A 86 24.03 -8.48 -5.45
CA ILE A 86 23.09 -9.59 -5.44
C ILE A 86 23.75 -10.88 -4.98
N GLU A 87 24.95 -11.16 -5.48
CA GLU A 87 25.60 -12.45 -5.25
C GLU A 87 25.92 -12.73 -3.77
N ASP A 88 26.31 -11.70 -3.02
CA ASP A 88 26.88 -11.83 -1.67
C ASP A 88 26.06 -11.14 -0.55
N MET A 89 24.96 -10.46 -0.88
CA MET A 89 24.08 -9.89 0.14
C MET A 89 23.36 -10.97 0.96
N HIS A 90 23.11 -10.66 2.23
CA HIS A 90 22.38 -11.53 3.15
C HIS A 90 20.94 -11.06 3.36
N VAL A 91 20.74 -9.74 3.33
CA VAL A 91 19.45 -9.09 3.52
C VAL A 91 19.25 -8.05 2.43
N LEU A 92 18.09 -8.08 1.77
CA LEU A 92 17.61 -6.97 0.94
C LEU A 92 16.46 -6.28 1.66
N ILE A 93 16.58 -4.97 1.84
CA ILE A 93 15.50 -4.09 2.27
C ILE A 93 15.05 -3.29 1.04
N THR A 94 13.77 -3.31 0.74
CA THR A 94 13.15 -2.64 -0.43
C THR A 94 11.89 -1.92 0.01
N THR A 95 11.39 -0.99 -0.79
CA THR A 95 10.15 -0.25 -0.51
C THR A 95 9.23 -0.23 -1.73
N PRO A 96 7.90 -0.35 -1.57
CA PRO A 96 6.97 -0.32 -2.72
C PRO A 96 6.99 1.01 -3.49
N PHE A 97 7.47 2.09 -2.88
CA PHE A 97 7.60 3.40 -3.52
C PHE A 97 8.74 3.48 -4.54
N HIS A 98 9.74 2.60 -4.42
CA HIS A 98 10.86 2.44 -5.37
C HIS A 98 11.32 0.97 -5.37
N PRO A 99 10.51 0.06 -5.94
CA PRO A 99 10.64 -1.36 -5.67
C PRO A 99 11.86 -1.96 -6.36
N ALA A 100 12.72 -2.62 -5.58
CA ALA A 100 13.72 -3.55 -6.08
C ALA A 100 13.03 -4.85 -6.49
N TYR A 101 12.73 -5.02 -7.78
CA TYR A 101 12.07 -6.24 -8.26
C TYR A 101 12.93 -7.48 -7.99
N VAL A 102 12.45 -8.40 -7.16
CA VAL A 102 13.17 -9.63 -6.80
C VAL A 102 12.64 -10.78 -7.64
N THR A 103 13.20 -10.92 -8.84
CA THR A 103 12.82 -11.95 -9.80
C THR A 103 13.44 -13.31 -9.46
N ALA A 104 12.89 -14.39 -9.99
CA ALA A 104 13.50 -15.72 -9.89
C ALA A 104 14.97 -15.74 -10.37
N GLU A 105 15.33 -14.95 -11.38
CA GLU A 105 16.70 -14.84 -11.87
C GLU A 105 17.65 -14.21 -10.82
N ARG A 106 17.21 -13.13 -10.17
CA ARG A 106 17.98 -12.48 -9.09
C ARG A 106 18.12 -13.39 -7.88
N ILE A 107 17.05 -14.11 -7.50
CA ILE A 107 17.08 -15.09 -6.41
C ILE A 107 18.12 -16.19 -6.69
N LYS A 108 18.16 -16.71 -7.92
CA LYS A 108 19.13 -17.75 -8.31
C LYS A 108 20.59 -17.27 -8.23
N LYS A 109 20.84 -15.98 -8.44
CA LYS A 109 22.17 -15.36 -8.33
C LYS A 109 22.57 -15.09 -6.87
N ALA A 110 21.60 -14.90 -5.97
CA ALA A 110 21.83 -14.45 -4.61
C ALA A 110 22.20 -15.57 -3.65
N LYS A 111 23.49 -15.91 -3.59
CA LYS A 111 24.00 -17.12 -2.90
C LYS A 111 23.86 -17.07 -1.37
N ASN A 112 23.95 -15.87 -0.80
CA ASN A 112 23.94 -15.66 0.65
C ASN A 112 22.61 -15.10 1.16
N LEU A 113 21.64 -14.85 0.28
CA LEU A 113 20.39 -14.19 0.63
C LEU A 113 19.58 -15.08 1.56
N GLU A 114 19.17 -14.53 2.70
CA GLU A 114 18.38 -15.22 3.72
C GLU A 114 17.04 -14.52 3.96
N LEU A 115 17.01 -13.19 3.79
CA LEU A 115 15.87 -12.35 4.20
C LEU A 115 15.59 -11.23 3.19
N LEU A 116 14.32 -11.12 2.81
CA LEU A 116 13.75 -10.04 2.01
C LEU A 116 12.80 -9.24 2.90
N LEU A 117 13.08 -7.95 3.10
CA LEU A 117 12.29 -7.05 3.94
C LEU A 117 11.67 -5.93 3.11
N THR A 118 10.36 -5.81 3.17
CA THR A 118 9.63 -4.67 2.64
C THR A 118 9.49 -3.60 3.74
N ALA A 119 10.17 -2.46 3.57
CA ALA A 119 9.97 -1.24 4.35
C ALA A 119 8.64 -0.58 3.94
N GLY A 120 7.54 -1.14 4.43
CA GLY A 120 6.17 -0.79 4.09
C GLY A 120 5.25 -2.01 4.13
N ILE A 121 4.22 -1.99 3.29
CA ILE A 121 3.27 -3.09 3.09
C ILE A 121 3.11 -3.31 1.59
N GLY A 122 3.13 -4.56 1.13
CA GLY A 122 3.05 -4.91 -0.29
C GLY A 122 4.36 -5.49 -0.79
N SER A 123 4.40 -6.82 -0.90
CA SER A 123 5.59 -7.57 -1.30
C SER A 123 5.44 -8.21 -2.70
N ASP A 124 4.56 -7.63 -3.53
CA ASP A 124 4.21 -8.09 -4.88
C ASP A 124 5.32 -7.87 -5.93
N HIS A 125 6.30 -7.02 -5.61
CA HIS A 125 7.53 -6.87 -6.39
C HIS A 125 8.54 -8.01 -6.15
N ILE A 126 8.21 -8.98 -5.32
CA ILE A 126 9.00 -10.19 -5.05
C ILE A 126 8.28 -11.38 -5.67
N ASP A 127 9.03 -12.22 -6.40
CA ASP A 127 8.55 -13.53 -6.84
C ASP A 127 8.43 -14.46 -5.63
N LEU A 128 7.27 -14.41 -4.96
CA LEU A 128 7.01 -15.17 -3.73
C LEU A 128 7.13 -16.69 -3.94
N PRO A 129 6.63 -17.29 -5.04
CA PRO A 129 6.89 -18.71 -5.33
C PRO A 129 8.39 -19.05 -5.43
N ALA A 130 9.18 -18.24 -6.15
CA ALA A 130 10.62 -18.47 -6.26
C ALA A 130 11.35 -18.29 -4.92
N ALA A 131 10.96 -17.28 -4.13
CA ALA A 131 11.52 -17.03 -2.80
C ALA A 131 11.24 -18.20 -1.85
N ALA A 132 10.00 -18.71 -1.86
CA ALA A 132 9.61 -19.88 -1.08
C ALA A 132 10.39 -21.14 -1.50
N ALA A 133 10.53 -21.38 -2.81
CA ALA A 133 11.30 -22.51 -3.34
C ALA A 133 12.80 -22.44 -2.96
N ALA A 134 13.34 -21.23 -2.82
CA ALA A 134 14.71 -20.99 -2.37
C ALA A 134 14.87 -20.98 -0.83
N GLY A 135 13.80 -21.18 -0.06
CA GLY A 135 13.85 -21.18 1.41
C GLY A 135 14.06 -19.81 2.03
N LEU A 136 13.79 -18.72 1.30
CA LEU A 136 13.96 -17.35 1.78
C LEU A 136 12.82 -16.93 2.70
N THR A 137 13.15 -16.09 3.69
CA THR A 137 12.13 -15.38 4.46
C THR A 137 11.74 -14.10 3.76
N VAL A 138 10.45 -13.88 3.53
CA VAL A 138 9.89 -12.60 3.08
C VAL A 138 9.05 -12.02 4.21
N ALA A 139 9.34 -10.78 4.60
CA ALA A 139 8.57 -10.10 5.63
C ALA A 139 8.35 -8.62 5.28
N GLU A 140 7.28 -8.06 5.85
CA GLU A 140 6.88 -6.66 5.68
C GLU A 140 6.34 -6.13 7.01
N VAL A 141 6.25 -4.81 7.14
CA VAL A 141 5.81 -4.16 8.38
C VAL A 141 4.28 -4.06 8.38
N THR A 142 3.60 -5.20 8.48
CA THR A 142 2.14 -5.31 8.45
C THR A 142 1.49 -4.35 9.46
N GLY A 143 0.61 -3.48 8.98
CA GLY A 143 -0.11 -2.48 9.79
C GLY A 143 0.55 -1.09 9.85
N SER A 144 1.79 -0.93 9.38
CA SER A 144 2.56 0.33 9.52
C SER A 144 1.92 1.55 8.84
N ASN A 145 1.31 1.37 7.67
CA ASN A 145 0.77 2.48 6.86
C ASN A 145 -0.75 2.38 6.64
N THR A 146 -1.46 1.47 7.33
CA THR A 146 -2.87 1.20 7.01
C THR A 146 -3.79 2.38 7.31
N VAL A 147 -3.43 3.17 8.32
CA VAL A 147 -4.11 4.43 8.65
C VAL A 147 -3.87 5.48 7.57
N SER A 148 -2.61 5.67 7.16
CA SER A 148 -2.22 6.63 6.13
C SER A 148 -2.94 6.38 4.81
N VAL A 149 -3.02 5.11 4.37
CA VAL A 149 -3.73 4.76 3.14
C VAL A 149 -5.24 5.00 3.27
N ALA A 150 -5.86 4.61 4.38
CA ALA A 150 -7.29 4.85 4.59
C ALA A 150 -7.67 6.34 4.63
N GLU A 151 -6.77 7.19 5.14
CA GLU A 151 -6.93 8.64 5.11
C GLU A 151 -6.78 9.21 3.69
N ASP A 152 -5.80 8.74 2.93
CA ASP A 152 -5.60 9.12 1.53
C ASP A 152 -6.79 8.68 0.64
N GLU A 153 -7.35 7.51 0.88
CA GLU A 153 -8.58 7.04 0.21
C GLU A 153 -9.74 7.98 0.45
N LEU A 154 -10.05 8.29 1.72
CA LEU A 154 -11.13 9.22 2.06
C LEU A 154 -10.90 10.62 1.46
N MET A 155 -9.67 11.11 1.51
CA MET A 155 -9.30 12.38 0.89
C MET A 155 -9.60 12.36 -0.62
N ARG A 156 -9.21 11.30 -1.33
CA ARG A 156 -9.45 11.19 -2.78
C ARG A 156 -10.93 11.08 -3.13
N ILE A 157 -11.72 10.37 -2.32
CA ILE A 157 -13.18 10.33 -2.46
C ILE A 157 -13.72 11.77 -2.44
N LEU A 158 -13.31 12.57 -1.45
CA LEU A 158 -13.75 13.96 -1.31
C LEU A 158 -13.26 14.85 -2.46
N ILE A 159 -11.98 14.73 -2.85
CA ILE A 159 -11.40 15.51 -3.96
C ILE A 159 -12.18 15.29 -5.26
N LEU A 160 -12.48 14.03 -5.58
CA LEU A 160 -13.19 13.67 -6.80
C LEU A 160 -14.66 14.10 -6.74
N LEU A 161 -15.35 13.74 -5.65
CA LEU A 161 -16.79 13.97 -5.55
C LEU A 161 -17.14 15.46 -5.44
N ARG A 162 -16.30 16.26 -4.76
CA ARG A 162 -16.48 17.71 -4.64
C ARG A 162 -15.90 18.50 -5.81
N ASN A 163 -15.37 17.81 -6.82
CA ASN A 163 -14.78 18.40 -8.02
C ASN A 163 -13.67 19.44 -7.70
N PHE A 164 -12.82 19.12 -6.72
CA PHE A 164 -11.85 20.06 -6.15
C PHE A 164 -10.76 20.46 -7.16
N LEU A 165 -10.21 19.50 -7.92
CA LEU A 165 -9.07 19.76 -8.81
C LEU A 165 -9.37 20.79 -9.92
N PRO A 166 -10.48 20.70 -10.67
CA PRO A 166 -10.83 21.76 -11.62
C PRO A 166 -11.09 23.11 -10.96
N GLY A 167 -11.66 23.14 -9.75
CA GLY A 167 -11.85 24.38 -8.99
C GLY A 167 -10.54 25.04 -8.59
N TYR A 168 -9.59 24.26 -8.08
CA TYR A 168 -8.23 24.73 -7.78
C TYR A 168 -7.53 25.30 -9.03
N GLN A 169 -7.69 24.64 -10.18
CA GLN A 169 -7.10 25.10 -11.45
C GLN A 169 -7.67 26.45 -11.92
N GLN A 170 -8.97 26.72 -11.71
CA GLN A 170 -9.54 28.04 -12.01
C GLN A 170 -8.85 29.12 -11.17
N VAL A 171 -8.66 28.89 -9.88
CA VAL A 171 -8.01 29.86 -8.97
C VAL A 171 -6.59 30.18 -9.41
N VAL A 172 -5.78 29.16 -9.74
CA VAL A 172 -4.40 29.36 -10.22
C VAL A 172 -4.34 30.17 -11.51
N LYS A 173 -5.36 30.07 -12.37
CA LYS A 173 -5.49 30.81 -13.63
C LYS A 173 -6.13 32.20 -13.46
N GLY A 174 -6.58 32.56 -12.26
CA GLY A 174 -7.32 33.80 -12.02
C GLY A 174 -8.74 33.79 -12.62
N GLU A 175 -9.32 32.62 -12.85
CA GLU A 175 -10.67 32.45 -13.38
C GLU A 175 -11.72 32.40 -12.26
N TRP A 176 -12.96 32.78 -12.57
CA TRP A 176 -14.10 32.65 -11.66
C TRP A 176 -15.35 32.18 -12.41
N ASN A 177 -15.53 30.86 -12.50
CA ASN A 177 -16.69 30.24 -13.13
C ASN A 177 -17.27 29.13 -12.23
N VAL A 178 -18.14 29.54 -11.31
CA VAL A 178 -18.81 28.65 -10.35
C VAL A 178 -19.61 27.54 -11.04
N ALA A 179 -20.37 27.86 -12.08
CA ALA A 179 -21.18 26.88 -12.80
C ALA A 179 -20.32 25.79 -13.47
N GLY A 180 -19.16 26.17 -14.00
CA GLY A 180 -18.17 25.26 -14.57
C GLY A 180 -17.65 24.21 -13.58
N ILE A 181 -17.75 24.45 -12.28
CA ILE A 181 -17.35 23.50 -11.22
C ILE A 181 -18.57 22.79 -10.62
N ALA A 182 -19.59 23.57 -10.23
CA ALA A 182 -20.72 23.10 -9.45
C ALA A 182 -21.56 22.02 -10.16
N HIS A 183 -21.63 22.04 -11.49
CA HIS A 183 -22.43 21.06 -12.26
C HIS A 183 -21.98 19.59 -12.10
N ARG A 184 -20.78 19.35 -11.53
CA ARG A 184 -20.23 18.01 -11.22
C ARG A 184 -19.77 17.87 -9.77
N ALA A 185 -20.06 18.85 -8.92
CA ALA A 185 -19.72 18.79 -7.50
C ALA A 185 -20.91 18.25 -6.72
N TYR A 186 -20.68 17.18 -5.96
CA TYR A 186 -21.70 16.52 -5.16
C TYR A 186 -21.25 16.41 -3.69
N ASP A 187 -22.22 16.33 -2.80
CA ASP A 187 -21.99 15.94 -1.42
C ASP A 187 -21.80 14.42 -1.31
N LEU A 188 -20.95 14.01 -0.36
CA LEU A 188 -20.71 12.61 -0.03
C LEU A 188 -21.87 11.97 0.75
N GLU A 189 -22.59 12.79 1.52
CA GLU A 189 -23.79 12.37 2.22
C GLU A 189 -24.82 11.73 1.27
N GLY A 190 -25.40 10.61 1.70
CA GLY A 190 -26.38 9.85 0.95
C GLY A 190 -25.84 9.04 -0.23
N LYS A 191 -24.54 9.14 -0.56
CA LYS A 191 -23.93 8.30 -1.61
C LYS A 191 -23.66 6.88 -1.13
N THR A 192 -23.64 5.95 -2.06
CA THR A 192 -23.23 4.56 -1.81
C THR A 192 -21.75 4.38 -2.08
N VAL A 193 -20.99 4.04 -1.05
CA VAL A 193 -19.54 3.78 -1.14
C VAL A 193 -19.28 2.30 -0.91
N GLY A 194 -18.72 1.63 -1.91
CA GLY A 194 -18.33 0.23 -1.86
C GLY A 194 -16.81 0.06 -1.77
N THR A 195 -16.33 -0.75 -0.83
CA THR A 195 -14.92 -1.20 -0.82
C THR A 195 -14.81 -2.64 -1.29
N VAL A 196 -13.94 -2.88 -2.27
CA VAL A 196 -13.53 -4.23 -2.70
C VAL A 196 -12.29 -4.58 -1.90
N GLY A 197 -12.45 -5.42 -0.90
CA GLY A 197 -11.48 -5.65 0.17
C GLY A 197 -11.87 -4.89 1.44
N ALA A 198 -12.10 -5.65 2.51
CA ALA A 198 -12.37 -5.19 3.86
C ALA A 198 -11.30 -5.71 4.84
N GLY A 199 -10.05 -5.69 4.39
CA GLY A 199 -8.86 -5.96 5.21
C GLY A 199 -8.59 -4.87 6.26
N ARG A 200 -7.32 -4.62 6.58
CA ARG A 200 -6.97 -3.56 7.55
C ARG A 200 -7.35 -2.17 7.04
N ILE A 201 -7.03 -1.86 5.78
CA ILE A 201 -7.27 -0.54 5.18
C ILE A 201 -8.76 -0.33 4.93
N GLY A 202 -9.42 -1.25 4.19
CA GLY A 202 -10.86 -1.15 3.91
C GLY A 202 -11.73 -0.97 5.16
N ARG A 203 -11.43 -1.66 6.27
CA ARG A 203 -12.14 -1.43 7.55
C ARG A 203 -11.90 -0.03 8.13
N LEU A 204 -10.65 0.45 8.11
CA LEU A 204 -10.31 1.79 8.59
C LEU A 204 -10.96 2.88 7.74
N LEU A 205 -11.07 2.67 6.42
CA LEU A 205 -11.80 3.54 5.51
C LEU A 205 -13.29 3.59 5.89
N LEU A 206 -13.95 2.44 6.01
CA LEU A 206 -15.37 2.37 6.35
C LEU A 206 -15.67 3.04 7.71
N GLN A 207 -14.82 2.84 8.72
CA GLN A 207 -14.91 3.52 10.02
C GLN A 207 -14.86 5.05 9.88
N ARG A 208 -14.00 5.57 9.00
CA ARG A 208 -13.85 7.01 8.75
C ARG A 208 -14.99 7.59 7.91
N LEU A 209 -15.60 6.78 7.05
CA LEU A 209 -16.77 7.17 6.25
C LEU A 209 -18.07 7.17 7.04
N LYS A 210 -18.17 6.41 8.13
CA LYS A 210 -19.36 6.35 8.99
C LYS A 210 -20.00 7.72 9.33
N PRO A 211 -19.26 8.74 9.82
CA PRO A 211 -19.85 10.04 10.16
C PRO A 211 -20.27 10.87 8.94
N PHE A 212 -19.97 10.47 7.71
CA PHE A 212 -20.40 11.16 6.48
C PHE A 212 -21.81 10.74 6.02
N ASN A 213 -22.50 9.86 6.75
CA ASN A 213 -23.86 9.42 6.45
C ASN A 213 -24.01 8.81 5.03
N CYS A 214 -23.05 7.97 4.64
CA CYS A 214 -23.08 7.20 3.39
C CYS A 214 -23.83 5.87 3.55
N ASN A 215 -24.25 5.28 2.43
CA ASN A 215 -24.60 3.86 2.37
C ASN A 215 -23.29 3.06 2.15
N LEU A 216 -22.83 2.35 3.17
CA LEU A 216 -21.54 1.65 3.13
C LEU A 216 -21.71 0.18 2.74
N LEU A 217 -21.05 -0.24 1.65
CA LEU A 217 -21.00 -1.62 1.18
C LEU A 217 -19.58 -2.15 1.20
N TYR A 218 -19.42 -3.46 1.38
CA TYR A 218 -18.13 -4.10 1.18
C TYR A 218 -18.25 -5.51 0.62
N HIS A 219 -17.26 -5.87 -0.18
CA HIS A 219 -17.07 -7.23 -0.68
C HIS A 219 -15.66 -7.71 -0.30
N ASP A 220 -15.57 -8.88 0.30
CA ASP A 220 -14.31 -9.56 0.62
C ASP A 220 -14.57 -11.08 0.72
N ARG A 221 -13.51 -11.87 0.66
CA ARG A 221 -13.53 -13.31 0.95
C ARG A 221 -13.92 -13.60 2.40
N LEU A 222 -13.60 -12.68 3.31
CA LEU A 222 -13.92 -12.79 4.73
C LEU A 222 -14.82 -11.65 5.16
N GLN A 223 -15.99 -11.99 5.72
CA GLN A 223 -16.86 -11.00 6.34
C GLN A 223 -16.17 -10.33 7.52
N ILE A 224 -16.49 -9.05 7.72
CA ILE A 224 -16.16 -8.34 8.95
C ILE A 224 -16.93 -9.03 10.09
N ASN A 225 -16.33 -9.07 11.28
CA ASN A 225 -17.02 -9.54 12.46
C ASN A 225 -18.38 -8.80 12.64
N PRO A 226 -19.50 -9.50 12.94
CA PRO A 226 -20.84 -8.89 12.95
C PRO A 226 -21.00 -7.70 13.90
N GLU A 227 -20.34 -7.72 15.06
CA GLU A 227 -20.38 -6.61 16.02
C GLU A 227 -19.74 -5.35 15.41
N LEU A 228 -18.57 -5.51 14.78
CA LEU A 228 -17.87 -4.42 14.11
C LEU A 228 -18.62 -3.95 12.84
N GLU A 229 -19.24 -4.86 12.08
CA GLU A 229 -20.06 -4.49 10.92
C GLU A 229 -21.24 -3.60 11.34
N LYS A 230 -21.94 -3.98 12.40
CA LYS A 230 -23.02 -3.20 12.99
C LYS A 230 -22.53 -1.86 13.55
N GLU A 231 -21.36 -1.84 14.19
CA GLU A 231 -20.75 -0.61 14.70
C GLU A 231 -20.46 0.37 13.55
N ILE A 232 -19.88 -0.12 12.46
CA ILE A 232 -19.53 0.70 11.29
C ILE A 232 -20.80 1.13 10.52
N GLY A 233 -21.83 0.28 10.49
CA GLY A 233 -23.00 0.47 9.63
C GLY A 233 -22.75 0.09 8.17
N ALA A 234 -21.74 -0.74 7.91
CA ALA A 234 -21.47 -1.31 6.60
C ALA A 234 -22.32 -2.57 6.37
N LYS A 235 -22.55 -2.92 5.10
CA LYS A 235 -23.25 -4.14 4.70
C LYS A 235 -22.36 -5.01 3.83
N PHE A 236 -22.28 -6.29 4.15
CA PHE A 236 -21.61 -7.27 3.30
C PHE A 236 -22.39 -7.56 2.03
N GLU A 237 -21.69 -7.60 0.91
CA GLU A 237 -22.19 -8.07 -0.38
C GLU A 237 -21.35 -9.26 -0.84
N GLU A 238 -21.96 -10.45 -0.85
CA GLU A 238 -21.28 -11.71 -1.20
C GLU A 238 -20.87 -11.74 -2.67
N ASP A 239 -21.71 -11.21 -3.56
CA ASP A 239 -21.44 -11.12 -4.99
C ASP A 239 -20.92 -9.73 -5.35
N LEU A 240 -19.66 -9.68 -5.82
CA LEU A 240 -19.03 -8.45 -6.28
C LEU A 240 -19.82 -7.80 -7.42
N ASP A 241 -20.31 -8.59 -8.38
CA ASP A 241 -21.03 -8.07 -9.55
C ASP A 241 -22.40 -7.50 -9.15
N ALA A 242 -22.97 -7.96 -8.03
CA ALA A 242 -24.16 -7.37 -7.44
C ALA A 242 -23.87 -6.08 -6.65
N MET A 243 -22.68 -5.94 -6.05
CA MET A 243 -22.28 -4.73 -5.31
C MET A 243 -21.98 -3.56 -6.24
N LEU A 244 -21.20 -3.79 -7.30
CA LEU A 244 -20.65 -2.72 -8.15
C LEU A 244 -21.73 -1.78 -8.75
N PRO A 245 -22.88 -2.27 -9.24
CA PRO A 245 -23.92 -1.40 -9.81
C PRO A 245 -24.60 -0.49 -8.78
N LYS A 246 -24.59 -0.85 -7.49
CA LYS A 246 -25.21 -0.11 -6.37
C LYS A 246 -24.37 1.10 -5.93
N CYS A 247 -23.07 1.10 -6.26
CA CYS A 247 -22.11 2.08 -5.75
C CYS A 247 -22.02 3.33 -6.64
N ASP A 248 -21.95 4.50 -6.00
CA ASP A 248 -21.49 5.75 -6.61
C ASP A 248 -19.96 5.83 -6.59
N VAL A 249 -19.36 5.31 -5.51
CA VAL A 249 -17.91 5.31 -5.32
C VAL A 249 -17.44 3.88 -5.02
N ILE A 250 -16.43 3.43 -5.75
CA ILE A 250 -15.77 2.14 -5.54
C ILE A 250 -14.31 2.37 -5.17
N VAL A 251 -13.88 1.75 -4.07
CA VAL A 251 -12.48 1.78 -3.60
C VAL A 251 -11.91 0.38 -3.59
N ILE A 252 -10.71 0.20 -4.14
CA ILE A 252 -10.06 -1.11 -4.25
C ILE A 252 -8.98 -1.24 -3.18
N ASN A 253 -9.23 -2.16 -2.25
CA ASN A 253 -8.47 -2.45 -1.04
C ASN A 253 -8.01 -3.92 -0.96
N THR A 254 -7.78 -4.54 -2.13
CA THR A 254 -7.26 -5.92 -2.24
C THR A 254 -5.80 -5.94 -2.68
N PRO A 255 -5.02 -6.93 -2.23
CA PRO A 255 -3.66 -7.13 -2.72
C PRO A 255 -3.65 -7.55 -4.20
N LEU A 256 -2.56 -7.27 -4.90
CA LEU A 256 -2.33 -7.80 -6.25
C LEU A 256 -1.98 -9.28 -6.18
N THR A 257 -2.76 -10.09 -6.87
CA THR A 257 -2.59 -11.55 -7.00
C THR A 257 -2.99 -11.94 -8.43
N GLU A 258 -2.76 -13.19 -8.84
CA GLU A 258 -3.27 -13.68 -10.12
C GLU A 258 -4.79 -13.50 -10.27
N LYS A 259 -5.55 -13.58 -9.17
CA LYS A 259 -7.02 -13.45 -9.17
C LYS A 259 -7.50 -12.01 -9.23
N THR A 260 -6.72 -11.05 -8.74
CA THR A 260 -7.09 -9.63 -8.66
C THR A 260 -6.40 -8.80 -9.75
N ARG A 261 -5.34 -9.33 -10.37
CA ARG A 261 -4.77 -8.79 -11.59
C ARG A 261 -5.86 -8.78 -12.65
N PHE A 262 -6.06 -7.61 -13.27
CA PHE A 262 -7.03 -7.41 -14.35
C PHE A 262 -8.52 -7.42 -13.97
N LEU A 263 -8.84 -7.45 -12.68
CA LEU A 263 -10.23 -7.42 -12.20
C LEU A 263 -11.02 -6.21 -12.76
N PHE A 264 -10.34 -5.10 -13.05
CA PHE A 264 -10.95 -3.87 -13.56
C PHE A 264 -10.47 -3.43 -14.94
N ILE A 265 -9.97 -4.33 -15.82
CA ILE A 265 -9.56 -3.96 -17.20
C ILE A 265 -10.70 -3.28 -17.97
N THR A 266 -11.93 -3.75 -17.79
CA THR A 266 -13.09 -3.32 -18.59
C THR A 266 -14.00 -2.41 -17.79
N LEU A 267 -13.47 -1.28 -17.31
CA LEU A 267 -14.32 -0.15 -16.90
C LEU A 267 -15.14 0.45 -18.07
N GLY A 268 -14.93 -0.03 -19.31
CA GLY A 268 -15.80 0.22 -20.46
C GLY A 268 -17.09 -0.61 -20.50
N SER A 269 -17.27 -1.56 -19.57
CA SER A 269 -18.46 -2.43 -19.50
C SER A 269 -19.31 -2.19 -18.25
N PHE A 270 -19.12 -1.07 -17.55
CA PHE A 270 -20.19 -0.57 -16.69
C PHE A 270 -21.38 -0.26 -17.60
N PRO A 271 -22.54 -0.92 -17.46
CA PRO A 271 -23.69 -0.54 -18.25
C PRO A 271 -24.04 0.90 -17.87
N LEU A 272 -23.78 1.82 -18.81
CA LEU A 272 -24.49 3.08 -18.94
C LEU A 272 -25.92 2.73 -19.39
N SER A 273 -26.66 1.93 -18.62
CA SER A 273 -27.98 1.50 -19.03
C SER A 273 -29.03 2.52 -18.63
N SER A 274 -29.84 2.85 -19.63
CA SER A 274 -31.16 3.48 -19.59
C SER A 274 -31.20 4.95 -19.16
N SER A 275 -31.21 5.82 -20.17
CA SER A 275 -32.05 7.03 -20.27
C SER A 275 -32.34 7.76 -18.96
N ASN A 276 -31.61 8.86 -18.74
CA ASN A 276 -31.75 9.84 -17.65
C ASN A 276 -31.08 9.54 -16.29
N ILE A 277 -29.86 8.98 -16.25
CA ILE A 277 -29.16 8.73 -14.97
C ILE A 277 -27.68 9.16 -14.98
N GLN A 278 -27.39 10.06 -14.03
CA GLN A 278 -26.17 10.69 -13.52
C GLN A 278 -24.77 10.11 -13.87
N PHE A 279 -23.90 11.01 -14.33
CA PHE A 279 -22.45 10.89 -14.32
C PHE A 279 -21.89 11.04 -12.89
N SER A 280 -21.81 9.97 -12.11
CA SER A 280 -21.15 10.02 -10.77
C SER A 280 -20.58 8.68 -10.32
N LYS A 281 -20.02 7.86 -11.23
CA LYS A 281 -19.29 6.64 -10.85
C LYS A 281 -17.78 6.90 -10.83
N PHE A 282 -17.17 6.84 -9.65
CA PHE A 282 -15.72 6.98 -9.46
C PHE A 282 -15.12 5.65 -8.99
N CYS A 283 -14.09 5.17 -9.70
CA CYS A 283 -13.27 4.03 -9.27
C CYS A 283 -11.91 4.55 -8.81
N LEU A 284 -11.59 4.34 -7.54
CA LEU A 284 -10.31 4.67 -6.94
C LEU A 284 -9.46 3.39 -6.82
N VAL A 285 -8.37 3.34 -7.58
CA VAL A 285 -7.38 2.27 -7.55
C VAL A 285 -6.12 2.81 -6.86
N LEU A 286 -5.72 2.25 -5.71
CA LEU A 286 -4.48 2.60 -5.03
C LEU A 286 -3.35 1.57 -5.20
N SER A 287 -3.66 0.36 -5.69
CA SER A 287 -2.62 -0.59 -6.10
C SER A 287 -2.18 -0.28 -7.53
N SER A 288 -0.93 0.16 -7.69
CA SER A 288 -0.33 0.63 -8.96
C SER A 288 -0.41 -0.37 -10.12
N GLU A 289 -0.63 -1.66 -9.85
CA GLU A 289 -0.60 -2.71 -10.87
C GLU A 289 -1.95 -3.43 -11.11
N ALA A 290 -2.98 -3.21 -10.28
CA ALA A 290 -4.31 -3.80 -10.49
C ALA A 290 -4.97 -3.33 -11.81
N CYS A 291 -4.47 -2.23 -12.38
CA CYS A 291 -4.96 -1.60 -13.61
C CYS A 291 -3.84 -1.38 -14.65
N SER A 292 -2.88 -2.29 -14.79
CA SER A 292 -1.88 -2.20 -15.86
C SER A 292 -2.52 -2.36 -17.24
N THR A 293 -2.67 -1.24 -17.97
CA THR A 293 -3.02 -1.24 -19.39
C THR A 293 -1.89 -1.84 -20.21
N LYS A 294 -2.25 -2.77 -21.08
CA LYS A 294 -1.45 -3.61 -21.97
C LYS A 294 -0.57 -2.86 -22.99
N LYS A 295 0.31 -1.94 -22.57
CA LYS A 295 1.11 -1.10 -23.49
C LYS A 295 2.63 -1.29 -23.47
N ARG A 296 3.18 -2.32 -22.81
CA ARG A 296 4.65 -2.48 -22.73
C ARG A 296 5.25 -3.86 -23.07
N LEU A 297 4.55 -4.71 -23.82
CA LEU A 297 5.10 -5.98 -24.32
C LEU A 297 4.86 -6.20 -25.83
N GLN A 298 4.94 -5.14 -26.61
CA GLN A 298 5.19 -5.22 -28.06
C GLN A 298 6.16 -4.11 -28.46
N ARG A 299 7.44 -4.37 -28.24
CA ARG A 299 8.60 -4.00 -29.08
C ARG A 299 9.83 -4.68 -28.53
#